data_AF-A0A7Y9W9I2-F1
#
_entry.id   AF-A0A7Y9W9I2-F1
#
_cell.length_a   1.000
_cell.length_b   1.000
_cell.length_c   1.000
_cell.angle_alpha   90.00
_cell.angle_beta   90.00
_cell.angle_gamma   90.00
#
_symmetry.space_group_name_H-M   'P 1'
#
loop_
_entity.id
_entity.type
_entity.pdbx_description
1 polymer ?
#
loop_
_entity_poly.entity_id
_entity_poly.type
_entity_poly.pdbx_seq_one_letter_code
_entity_poly.pdbx_strand_id
1 'polypeptide(L)'
;MKAGNYPSVSFIKAPAFQDGHAGYSDPLDEQAFTAKVVNFLQQQPDWKSTAVIVAWDDSDGWYDHAFANTTSSSFDSQADQLNGAGKCGTGTAPLGVNGGVVNGRCGPGTRIPFLVISPWAKVNYVDHTPISQASVVRFIEDNWLGSQRLGGGSFDATAGSIMSLFNFSGSGNNPTVFVDPNLGTVVSSVPAI
;
A
#
# COMPACT_ATOMS: atom_id res chain seq x y z
N MET A 1 12.07 -16.87 -8.14
CA MET A 1 12.33 -17.19 -6.71
C MET A 1 13.40 -18.26 -6.53
N LYS A 2 13.22 -19.52 -6.97
CA LYS A 2 14.20 -20.62 -6.74
C LYS A 2 15.61 -20.43 -7.32
N ALA A 3 15.81 -19.45 -8.20
CA ALA A 3 17.12 -19.11 -8.78
C ALA A 3 17.92 -18.06 -7.98
N GLY A 4 17.41 -17.59 -6.83
CA GLY A 4 18.12 -16.62 -5.97
C GLY A 4 18.12 -15.17 -6.48
N ASN A 5 17.47 -14.88 -7.61
CA ASN A 5 17.38 -13.53 -8.17
C ASN A 5 16.00 -12.91 -7.87
N TYR A 6 15.92 -12.11 -6.81
CA TYR A 6 14.72 -11.34 -6.45
C TYR A 6 14.82 -9.93 -7.06
N PRO A 7 13.77 -9.44 -7.74
CA PRO A 7 13.71 -8.03 -8.14
C PRO A 7 13.76 -7.13 -6.90
N SER A 8 14.41 -5.97 -7.01
CA SER A 8 14.45 -4.98 -5.92
C SER A 8 13.05 -4.47 -5.54
N VAL A 9 12.15 -4.37 -6.53
CA VAL A 9 10.74 -4.00 -6.35
C VAL A 9 9.88 -5.03 -7.08
N SER A 10 8.91 -5.62 -6.38
CA SER A 10 7.96 -6.58 -6.94
C SER A 10 6.54 -6.16 -6.57
N PHE A 11 5.67 -6.00 -7.56
CA PHE A 11 4.23 -5.81 -7.36
C PHE A 11 3.54 -7.16 -7.56
N ILE A 12 2.73 -7.56 -6.58
CA ILE A 12 2.00 -8.82 -6.59
C ILE A 12 0.51 -8.49 -6.51
N LYS A 13 -0.27 -8.92 -7.49
CA LYS A 13 -1.74 -8.90 -7.45
C LYS A 13 -2.20 -10.36 -7.43
N ALA A 14 -3.15 -10.64 -6.54
CA ALA A 14 -3.75 -11.97 -6.44
C ALA A 14 -4.53 -12.30 -7.73
N PRO A 15 -4.72 -13.59 -8.06
CA PRO A 15 -5.75 -13.97 -9.03
C PRO A 15 -7.12 -13.47 -8.53
N ALA A 16 -8.02 -13.14 -9.46
CA ALA A 16 -9.29 -12.47 -9.15
C ALA A 16 -10.06 -13.13 -7.98
N PHE A 17 -10.15 -14.46 -7.94
CA PHE A 17 -10.88 -15.16 -6.87
C PHE A 17 -10.26 -15.05 -5.48
N GLN A 18 -9.09 -14.41 -5.32
CA GLN A 18 -8.38 -14.25 -4.05
C GLN A 18 -7.90 -12.81 -3.79
N ASP A 19 -8.42 -11.81 -4.51
CA ASP A 19 -7.97 -10.42 -4.37
C ASP A 19 -8.77 -9.59 -3.37
N GLY A 20 -9.73 -10.21 -2.69
CA GLY A 20 -10.57 -9.59 -1.66
C GLY A 20 -11.77 -8.82 -2.21
N HIS A 21 -11.91 -8.66 -3.53
CA HIS A 21 -13.01 -7.90 -4.09
C HIS A 21 -14.34 -8.66 -3.93
N ALA A 22 -15.35 -7.94 -3.44
CA ALA A 22 -16.68 -8.50 -3.23
C ALA A 22 -17.31 -9.01 -4.54
N GLY A 23 -18.05 -10.11 -4.44
CA GLY A 23 -18.81 -10.70 -5.55
C GLY A 23 -18.10 -11.86 -6.25
N TYR A 24 -16.77 -11.92 -6.25
CA TYR A 24 -16.00 -13.03 -6.83
C TYR A 24 -14.80 -13.49 -6.00
N SER A 25 -14.44 -12.77 -4.95
CA SER A 25 -13.51 -13.17 -3.89
C SER A 25 -14.19 -12.96 -2.53
N ASP A 26 -13.57 -13.44 -1.46
CA ASP A 26 -13.96 -13.15 -0.09
C ASP A 26 -12.73 -13.05 0.85
N PRO A 27 -12.92 -12.67 2.14
CA PRO A 27 -11.81 -12.57 3.09
C PRO A 27 -11.07 -13.88 3.36
N LEU A 28 -11.70 -15.05 3.18
CA LEU A 28 -11.04 -16.35 3.37
C LEU A 28 -10.12 -16.66 2.19
N ASP A 29 -10.56 -16.38 0.97
CA ASP A 29 -9.75 -16.53 -0.24
C ASP A 29 -8.56 -15.55 -0.26
N GLU A 30 -8.79 -14.28 0.11
CA GLU A 30 -7.74 -13.26 0.27
C GLU A 30 -6.72 -13.65 1.37
N GLN A 31 -7.22 -14.14 2.51
CA GLN A 31 -6.38 -14.65 3.60
C GLN A 31 -5.50 -15.79 3.10
N ALA A 32 -6.06 -16.76 2.38
CA ALA A 32 -5.32 -17.91 1.89
C ALA A 32 -4.18 -17.48 0.96
N PHE A 33 -4.44 -16.53 0.06
CA PHE A 33 -3.40 -15.97 -0.82
C PHE A 33 -2.32 -15.21 -0.03
N THR A 34 -2.74 -14.26 0.81
CA THR A 34 -1.83 -13.40 1.57
C THR A 34 -0.94 -14.22 2.51
N ALA A 35 -1.54 -15.15 3.27
CA ALA A 35 -0.82 -16.06 4.13
C ALA A 35 0.21 -16.89 3.35
N LYS A 36 -0.19 -17.48 2.22
CA LYS A 36 0.71 -18.30 1.39
C LYS A 36 1.91 -17.49 0.88
N VAL A 37 1.68 -16.29 0.36
CA VAL A 37 2.75 -15.42 -0.15
C VAL A 37 3.67 -14.95 0.97
N VAL A 38 3.12 -14.45 2.08
CA VAL A 38 3.91 -13.92 3.20
C VAL A 38 4.68 -15.03 3.91
N ASN A 39 4.08 -16.19 4.15
CA ASN A 39 4.79 -17.37 4.67
C ASN A 39 5.95 -17.77 3.76
N PHE A 40 5.73 -17.76 2.44
CA PHE A 40 6.77 -18.06 1.48
C PHE A 40 7.93 -17.08 1.50
N LEU A 41 7.66 -15.78 1.49
CA LEU A 41 8.70 -14.75 1.55
C LEU A 41 9.52 -14.82 2.84
N GLN A 42 8.86 -15.09 3.97
CA GLN A 42 9.53 -15.25 5.27
C GLN A 42 10.51 -16.44 5.34
N GLN A 43 10.34 -17.45 4.47
CA GLN A 43 11.25 -18.60 4.39
C GLN A 43 12.44 -18.36 3.45
N GLN A 44 12.47 -17.24 2.71
CA GLN A 44 13.54 -17.00 1.73
C GLN A 44 14.80 -16.44 2.39
N PRO A 45 16.00 -16.76 1.87
CA PRO A 45 17.26 -16.21 2.39
C PRO A 45 17.32 -14.67 2.42
N ASP A 46 16.59 -14.02 1.51
CA ASP A 46 16.53 -12.56 1.38
C ASP A 46 15.50 -11.90 2.29
N TRP A 47 14.77 -12.69 3.11
CA TRP A 47 13.80 -12.17 4.08
C TRP A 47 14.41 -11.09 4.97
N LYS A 48 15.67 -11.30 5.41
CA LYS A 48 16.45 -10.35 6.24
C LYS A 48 16.56 -8.93 5.66
N SER A 49 16.34 -8.77 4.35
CA SER A 49 16.37 -7.50 3.62
C SER A 49 15.06 -7.21 2.87
N THR A 50 13.98 -7.88 3.24
CA THR A 50 12.67 -7.76 2.59
C THR A 50 11.70 -6.93 3.44
N ALA A 51 10.90 -6.11 2.78
CA ALA A 51 9.68 -5.53 3.33
C ALA A 51 8.50 -5.91 2.43
N VAL A 52 7.45 -6.48 3.02
CA VAL A 52 6.19 -6.73 2.35
C VAL A 52 5.21 -5.64 2.75
N ILE A 53 4.68 -4.93 1.75
CA ILE A 53 3.62 -3.95 1.94
C ILE A 53 2.32 -4.61 1.48
N VAL A 54 1.35 -4.72 2.37
CA VAL A 54 -0.02 -5.16 2.04
C VAL A 54 -0.90 -3.92 2.02
N ALA A 55 -1.49 -3.62 0.87
CA ALA A 55 -2.29 -2.42 0.63
C ALA A 55 -3.44 -2.74 -0.33
N TRP A 56 -4.51 -1.97 -0.24
CA TRP A 56 -5.69 -2.08 -1.09
C TRP A 56 -5.72 -0.96 -2.13
N ASP A 57 -6.40 -1.18 -3.24
CA ASP A 57 -6.57 -0.22 -4.33
C ASP A 57 -7.75 0.74 -4.10
N ASP A 58 -8.81 0.28 -3.45
CA ASP A 58 -9.92 1.13 -3.03
C ASP A 58 -10.65 0.55 -1.82
N SER A 59 -11.78 1.17 -1.44
CA SER A 59 -12.59 0.77 -0.30
C SER A 59 -13.86 0.03 -0.69
N ASP A 60 -14.05 -0.30 -1.97
CA ASP A 60 -15.26 -0.86 -2.60
C ASP A 60 -16.55 -0.06 -2.26
N GLY A 61 -16.39 1.20 -1.85
CA GLY A 61 -17.48 2.07 -1.35
C GLY A 61 -18.00 1.72 0.05
N TRP A 62 -17.36 0.81 0.78
CA TRP A 62 -17.74 0.46 2.15
C TRP A 62 -17.54 1.61 3.12
N TYR A 63 -18.34 1.60 4.18
CA TYR A 63 -18.32 2.64 5.21
C TYR A 63 -16.98 2.67 5.96
N ASP A 64 -16.35 3.84 5.98
CA ASP A 64 -15.30 4.21 6.93
C ASP A 64 -15.74 5.48 7.67
N HIS A 65 -15.52 5.52 8.99
CA HIS A 65 -15.94 6.63 9.83
C HIS A 65 -15.04 7.87 9.70
N ALA A 66 -13.81 7.70 9.21
CA ALA A 66 -12.82 8.76 9.15
C ALA A 66 -13.01 9.56 7.87
N PHE A 67 -13.62 10.73 8.02
CA PHE A 67 -13.70 11.70 6.95
C PHE A 67 -12.30 12.23 6.62
N ALA A 68 -11.84 11.98 5.40
CA ALA A 68 -10.63 12.58 4.86
C ALA A 68 -10.97 13.87 4.13
N ASN A 69 -10.39 14.99 4.60
CA ASN A 69 -10.54 16.26 3.90
C ASN A 69 -9.89 16.15 2.52
N THR A 70 -10.67 16.47 1.49
CA THR A 70 -10.19 16.53 0.11
C THR A 70 -9.14 17.64 -0.04
N THR A 71 -7.94 17.29 -0.52
CA THR A 71 -6.80 18.20 -0.71
C THR A 71 -6.45 18.44 -2.18
N SER A 72 -7.00 17.64 -3.10
CA SER A 72 -6.86 17.83 -4.53
C SER A 72 -8.23 17.86 -5.19
N SER A 73 -8.44 18.82 -6.09
CA SER A 73 -9.71 19.06 -6.78
C SER A 73 -9.64 18.73 -8.26
N SER A 74 -10.75 18.25 -8.82
CA SER A 74 -10.96 18.30 -10.26
C SER A 74 -11.24 19.73 -10.71
N PHE A 75 -10.77 20.10 -11.89
CA PHE A 75 -10.96 21.46 -12.42
C PHE A 75 -12.18 21.55 -13.34
N ASP A 76 -12.62 20.42 -13.89
CA ASP A 76 -13.88 20.31 -14.60
C ASP A 76 -15.04 20.27 -13.61
N SER A 77 -16.11 20.99 -13.93
CA SER A 77 -17.34 21.00 -13.15
C SER A 77 -18.19 19.73 -13.30
N GLN A 78 -17.76 18.76 -14.10
CA GLN A 78 -18.41 17.46 -14.22
C GLN A 78 -17.51 16.32 -13.73
N ALA A 79 -16.19 16.53 -13.68
CA ALA A 79 -15.26 15.51 -13.23
C ALA A 79 -15.11 15.51 -11.71
N ASP A 80 -15.19 14.32 -11.11
CA ASP A 80 -15.16 14.02 -9.68
C ASP A 80 -15.90 15.01 -8.78
N GLN A 81 -16.97 15.58 -9.32
CA GLN A 81 -17.47 16.84 -8.82
C GLN A 81 -18.30 16.60 -7.58
N LEU A 82 -17.63 16.61 -6.47
CA LEU A 82 -18.27 16.95 -5.25
C LEU A 82 -18.28 18.52 -5.25
N ASN A 83 -19.44 19.14 -5.12
CA ASN A 83 -19.80 20.58 -4.94
C ASN A 83 -20.58 20.96 -3.58
N GLY A 84 -19.99 20.89 -2.35
CA GLY A 84 -20.65 20.78 -0.98
C GLY A 84 -19.76 20.23 0.19
N ALA A 85 -20.19 19.41 1.19
CA ALA A 85 -19.23 18.88 2.21
C ALA A 85 -18.39 17.66 1.74
N GLY A 86 -17.05 17.81 1.63
CA GLY A 86 -16.10 16.80 1.12
C GLY A 86 -15.83 16.88 -0.38
N LYS A 87 -15.94 18.08 -0.94
CA LYS A 87 -16.38 18.23 -2.32
C LYS A 87 -15.43 19.03 -3.21
N CYS A 88 -14.99 18.47 -4.35
CA CYS A 88 -13.90 19.06 -5.10
C CYS A 88 -14.03 19.11 -6.64
N GLY A 89 -14.89 19.99 -7.14
CA GLY A 89 -14.63 20.60 -8.45
C GLY A 89 -15.45 21.86 -8.62
N THR A 90 -14.84 23.03 -8.63
CA THR A 90 -14.13 23.65 -9.76
C THR A 90 -12.74 24.16 -9.34
N GLY A 91 -11.80 23.25 -9.06
CA GLY A 91 -10.45 23.59 -8.64
C GLY A 91 -9.56 24.16 -9.75
N THR A 92 -8.32 24.49 -9.42
CA THR A 92 -7.31 24.90 -10.41
C THR A 92 -6.78 23.68 -11.16
N ALA A 93 -6.64 23.78 -12.48
CA ALA A 93 -6.06 22.70 -13.29
C ALA A 93 -4.61 22.40 -12.85
N PRO A 94 -4.33 21.20 -12.30
CA PRO A 94 -2.98 20.84 -11.90
C PRO A 94 -2.14 20.49 -13.13
N LEU A 95 -0.84 20.77 -13.02
CA LEU A 95 0.14 20.32 -14.01
C LEU A 95 0.34 18.81 -13.89
N GLY A 96 0.39 18.16 -15.03
CA GLY A 96 0.74 16.77 -15.23
C GLY A 96 2.04 16.61 -16.01
N VAL A 97 2.17 15.45 -16.66
CA VAL A 97 3.34 15.09 -17.44
C VAL A 97 3.55 16.09 -18.58
N ASN A 98 4.78 16.56 -18.75
CA ASN A 98 5.18 17.53 -19.78
C ASN A 98 4.37 18.84 -19.79
N GLY A 99 3.85 19.26 -18.63
CA GLY A 99 3.07 20.48 -18.50
C GLY A 99 1.63 20.38 -19.03
N GLY A 100 1.19 19.18 -19.43
CA GLY A 100 -0.22 18.93 -19.75
C GLY A 100 -1.10 19.07 -18.51
N VAL A 101 -2.34 19.54 -18.65
CA VAL A 101 -3.29 19.60 -17.52
C VAL A 101 -3.91 18.24 -17.26
N VAL A 102 -4.17 17.90 -15.99
CA VAL A 102 -4.79 16.62 -15.60
C VAL A 102 -6.07 16.85 -14.82
N ASN A 103 -7.17 16.30 -15.32
CA ASN A 103 -8.49 16.35 -14.69
C ASN A 103 -8.77 15.04 -13.93
N GLY A 104 -9.82 14.99 -13.12
CA GLY A 104 -10.23 13.74 -12.46
C GLY A 104 -9.28 13.34 -11.32
N ARG A 105 -9.00 14.25 -10.39
CA ARG A 105 -8.05 14.02 -9.29
C ARG A 105 -8.63 14.34 -7.92
N CYS A 106 -9.94 14.16 -7.73
CA CYS A 106 -10.53 14.40 -6.42
C CYS A 106 -9.96 13.43 -5.39
N GLY A 107 -9.43 13.97 -4.29
CA GLY A 107 -8.91 13.13 -3.23
C GLY A 107 -8.22 13.90 -2.10
N PRO A 108 -7.69 13.19 -1.09
CA PRO A 108 -7.67 11.73 -0.95
C PRO A 108 -9.08 11.11 -0.87
N GLY A 109 -9.20 9.85 -1.32
CA GLY A 109 -10.41 9.06 -1.20
C GLY A 109 -10.60 8.45 0.20
N THR A 110 -11.45 7.43 0.29
CA THR A 110 -11.72 6.69 1.53
C THR A 110 -10.44 6.07 2.09
N ARG A 111 -10.32 6.04 3.43
CA ARG A 111 -9.22 5.34 4.10
C ARG A 111 -9.28 3.84 3.77
N ILE A 112 -8.11 3.27 3.48
CA ILE A 112 -7.89 1.85 3.24
C ILE A 112 -6.90 1.28 4.27
N PRO A 113 -6.90 -0.04 4.52
CA PRO A 113 -5.88 -0.63 5.37
C PRO A 113 -4.49 -0.58 4.69
N PHE A 114 -3.44 -0.60 5.50
CA PHE A 114 -2.05 -0.56 5.04
C PHE A 114 -1.17 -1.26 6.08
N LEU A 115 -0.40 -2.26 5.67
CA LEU A 115 0.49 -3.01 6.55
C LEU A 115 1.90 -3.07 5.98
N VAL A 116 2.88 -3.07 6.88
CA VAL A 116 4.29 -3.36 6.59
C VAL A 116 4.70 -4.58 7.42
N ILE A 117 5.17 -5.63 6.74
CA ILE A 117 5.66 -6.86 7.36
C ILE A 117 7.13 -7.00 6.97
N SER A 118 8.02 -6.95 7.95
CA SER A 118 9.47 -6.97 7.72
C SER A 118 10.23 -7.33 8.99
N PRO A 119 11.45 -7.89 8.89
CA PRO A 119 12.38 -7.96 10.02
C PRO A 119 12.71 -6.60 10.63
N TRP A 120 12.49 -5.53 9.86
CA TRP A 120 12.76 -4.14 10.22
C TRP A 120 11.51 -3.34 10.61
N ALA A 121 10.32 -3.94 10.53
CA ALA A 121 9.08 -3.26 10.92
C ALA A 121 9.03 -3.01 12.43
N LYS A 122 8.31 -1.98 12.89
CA LYS A 122 7.96 -1.89 14.31
C LYS A 122 6.91 -2.96 14.64
N VAL A 123 7.15 -3.73 15.70
CA VAL A 123 6.27 -4.85 16.09
C VAL A 123 5.08 -4.33 16.90
N ASN A 124 3.88 -4.82 16.57
CA ASN A 124 2.63 -4.46 17.25
C ASN A 124 2.45 -2.92 17.36
N TYR A 125 2.72 -2.23 16.25
CA TYR A 125 2.76 -0.78 16.19
C TYR A 125 1.77 -0.25 15.15
N VAL A 126 1.02 0.77 15.54
CA VAL A 126 0.12 1.51 14.65
C VAL A 126 0.73 2.89 14.45
N ASP A 127 1.06 3.20 13.20
CA ASP A 127 1.47 4.54 12.80
C ASP A 127 0.24 5.39 12.45
N HIS A 128 0.30 6.67 12.80
CA HIS A 128 -0.75 7.65 12.54
C HIS A 128 -0.31 8.73 11.53
N THR A 129 0.87 8.56 10.93
CA THR A 129 1.34 9.41 9.84
C THR A 129 0.34 9.35 8.67
N PRO A 130 -0.18 10.50 8.19
CA PRO A 130 -1.04 10.52 7.01
C PRO A 130 -0.26 10.04 5.78
N ILE A 131 -0.69 8.93 5.20
CA ILE A 131 -0.12 8.33 4.00
C ILE A 131 -1.20 8.18 2.92
N SER A 132 -0.77 7.99 1.68
CA SER A 132 -1.63 7.64 0.55
C SER A 132 -1.01 6.50 -0.24
N GLN A 133 -1.67 6.00 -1.27
CA GLN A 133 -1.07 4.98 -2.15
C GLN A 133 0.26 5.45 -2.78
N ALA A 134 0.40 6.75 -3.03
CA ALA A 134 1.65 7.34 -3.51
C ALA A 134 2.80 7.27 -2.49
N SER A 135 2.53 6.98 -1.22
CA SER A 135 3.56 6.74 -0.20
C SER A 135 4.41 5.49 -0.49
N VAL A 136 3.87 4.50 -1.21
CA VAL A 136 4.64 3.34 -1.69
C VAL A 136 5.63 3.77 -2.78
N VAL A 137 5.19 4.61 -3.72
CA VAL A 137 6.05 5.19 -4.76
C VAL A 137 7.15 6.03 -4.11
N ARG A 138 6.78 6.92 -3.19
CA ARG A 138 7.74 7.74 -2.41
C ARG A 138 8.81 6.88 -1.74
N PHE A 139 8.41 5.78 -1.10
CA PHE A 139 9.35 4.85 -0.46
C PHE A 139 10.33 4.21 -1.46
N ILE A 140 9.84 3.82 -2.64
CA ILE A 140 10.68 3.27 -3.70
C ILE A 140 11.69 4.31 -4.21
N GLU A 141 11.23 5.54 -4.46
CA GLU A 141 12.10 6.64 -4.88
C GLU A 141 13.20 6.92 -3.85
N ASP A 142 12.83 6.94 -2.56
CA ASP A 142 13.76 7.18 -1.46
C ASP A 142 14.83 6.09 -1.37
N ASN A 143 14.49 4.84 -1.66
CA ASN A 143 15.42 3.72 -1.50
C ASN A 143 16.25 3.41 -2.76
N TRP A 144 15.74 3.66 -3.96
CA TRP A 144 16.40 3.26 -5.22
C TRP A 144 16.64 4.39 -6.22
N LEU A 145 16.00 5.55 -6.07
CA LEU A 145 16.15 6.68 -7.00
C LEU A 145 16.82 7.89 -6.35
N GLY A 146 17.53 7.70 -5.23
CA GLY A 146 18.22 8.79 -4.52
C GLY A 146 17.26 9.91 -4.08
N SER A 147 16.02 9.55 -3.72
CA SER A 147 14.94 10.47 -3.35
C SER A 147 14.50 11.42 -4.47
N GLN A 148 14.84 11.13 -5.73
CA GLN A 148 14.30 11.86 -6.87
C GLN A 148 12.82 11.50 -7.06
N ARG A 149 11.95 12.52 -7.03
CA ARG A 149 10.51 12.38 -7.32
C ARG A 149 10.27 12.22 -8.81
N LEU A 150 9.26 11.43 -9.19
CA LEU A 150 8.87 11.28 -10.60
C LEU A 150 8.48 12.62 -11.23
N GLY A 151 7.89 13.53 -10.43
CA GLY A 151 7.40 14.81 -10.93
C GLY A 151 6.20 14.63 -11.85
N GLY A 152 5.99 15.55 -12.81
CA GLY A 152 4.93 15.41 -13.81
C GLY A 152 3.51 15.32 -13.21
N GLY A 153 3.28 15.99 -12.09
CA GLY A 153 1.99 15.99 -11.40
C GLY A 153 1.76 14.79 -10.48
N SER A 154 2.71 13.87 -10.30
CA SER A 154 2.58 12.80 -9.32
C SER A 154 2.36 13.34 -7.90
N PHE A 155 1.63 12.59 -7.06
CA PHE A 155 1.42 12.93 -5.65
C PHE A 155 2.56 12.48 -4.74
N ASP A 156 3.57 11.75 -5.27
CA ASP A 156 4.72 11.23 -4.53
C ASP A 156 5.43 12.28 -3.66
N ALA A 157 5.65 13.48 -4.19
CA ALA A 157 6.33 14.58 -3.53
C ALA A 157 5.56 15.09 -2.29
N THR A 158 4.25 14.88 -2.26
CA THR A 158 3.35 15.32 -1.18
C THR A 158 2.85 14.17 -0.30
N ALA A 159 3.08 12.92 -0.70
CA ALA A 159 2.64 11.74 0.04
C ALA A 159 3.43 11.59 1.34
N GLY A 160 2.82 11.12 2.42
CA GLY A 160 3.53 10.84 3.67
C GLY A 160 4.61 9.77 3.50
N SER A 161 5.64 9.81 4.34
CA SER A 161 6.66 8.76 4.39
C SER A 161 6.15 7.58 5.24
N ILE A 162 6.42 6.34 4.80
CA ILE A 162 6.13 5.13 5.60
C ILE A 162 7.28 4.75 6.54
N MET A 163 8.36 5.55 6.62
CA MET A 163 9.56 5.20 7.38
C MET A 163 9.30 5.07 8.90
N SER A 164 8.26 5.71 9.42
CA SER A 164 7.81 5.57 10.81
C SER A 164 7.25 4.18 11.14
N LEU A 165 6.91 3.36 10.14
CA LEU A 165 6.56 1.95 10.33
C LEU A 165 7.79 1.05 10.54
N PHE A 166 8.99 1.55 10.31
CA PHE A 166 10.23 0.80 10.45
C PHE A 166 11.07 1.23 11.68
N ASN A 167 11.94 0.34 12.11
CA ASN A 167 12.98 0.58 13.11
C ASN A 167 14.35 0.11 12.59
N PHE A 168 15.04 0.98 11.86
CA PHE A 168 16.36 0.70 11.29
C PHE A 168 17.53 0.93 12.26
N SER A 169 17.30 1.53 13.43
CA SER A 169 18.33 1.60 14.48
C SER A 169 18.42 0.33 15.31
N GLY A 170 17.45 -0.58 15.18
CA GLY A 170 17.45 -1.89 15.79
C GLY A 170 18.29 -2.93 15.03
N SER A 171 18.16 -4.19 15.42
CA SER A 171 18.90 -5.30 14.82
C SER A 171 18.30 -5.84 13.51
N GLY A 172 17.08 -5.42 13.15
CA GLY A 172 16.41 -5.89 11.92
C GLY A 172 16.12 -7.38 11.92
N ASN A 173 15.85 -7.97 13.09
CA ASN A 173 15.68 -9.41 13.26
C ASN A 173 14.36 -9.75 13.96
N ASN A 174 13.28 -9.04 13.61
CA ASN A 174 11.97 -9.44 14.14
C ASN A 174 11.69 -10.91 13.80
N PRO A 175 11.15 -11.69 14.76
CA PRO A 175 10.81 -13.07 14.52
C PRO A 175 9.76 -13.18 13.40
N THR A 176 9.91 -14.20 12.56
CA THR A 176 8.91 -14.56 11.56
C THR A 176 7.62 -14.99 12.24
N VAL A 177 6.48 -14.63 11.65
CA VAL A 177 5.15 -15.07 12.08
C VAL A 177 4.53 -15.85 10.93
N PHE A 178 4.45 -17.16 11.09
CA PHE A 178 3.75 -18.02 10.13
C PHE A 178 2.30 -18.20 10.54
N VAL A 179 1.40 -18.14 9.57
CA VAL A 179 -0.05 -18.31 9.80
C VAL A 179 -0.62 -19.44 8.94
N ASP A 180 -1.64 -20.12 9.45
CA ASP A 180 -2.42 -21.11 8.70
C ASP A 180 -3.22 -20.38 7.60
N PRO A 181 -3.09 -20.75 6.31
CA PRO A 181 -3.82 -20.08 5.23
C PRO A 181 -5.34 -20.20 5.32
N ASN A 182 -5.87 -21.25 5.93
CA ASN A 182 -7.31 -21.48 6.06
C ASN A 182 -7.88 -20.82 7.32
N LEU A 183 -7.11 -20.76 8.40
CA LEU A 183 -7.60 -20.29 9.71
C LEU A 183 -7.11 -18.90 10.11
N GLY A 184 -6.04 -18.38 9.49
CA GLY A 184 -5.41 -17.12 9.87
C GLY A 184 -4.69 -17.15 11.22
N THR A 185 -4.66 -18.31 11.90
CA THR A 185 -4.04 -18.49 13.21
C THR A 185 -2.53 -18.70 13.10
N VAL A 186 -1.78 -18.20 14.08
CA VAL A 186 -0.33 -18.45 14.17
C VAL A 186 -0.05 -19.94 14.30
N VAL A 187 0.93 -20.44 13.54
CA VAL A 187 1.39 -21.83 13.61
C VAL A 187 2.76 -21.93 14.31
N SER A 188 2.97 -23.05 15.00
CA SER A 188 4.20 -23.30 15.78
C SER A 188 5.37 -23.84 14.95
N SER A 189 5.13 -24.21 13.69
CA SER A 189 6.14 -24.77 12.80
C SER A 189 6.08 -24.08 11.43
N VAL A 190 7.21 -24.08 10.72
CA VAL A 190 7.33 -23.52 9.38
C VAL A 190 6.38 -24.30 8.44
N PRO A 191 5.38 -23.64 7.81
CA PRO A 191 4.46 -24.32 6.90
C PRO A 191 5.20 -24.90 5.71
N ALA A 192 4.79 -26.10 5.28
CA ALA A 192 5.16 -26.61 3.96
C ALA A 192 4.49 -25.74 2.89
N ILE A 193 5.26 -25.35 1.86
CA ILE A 193 4.82 -24.45 0.78
C ILE A 193 4.85 -25.18 -0.55
#